data_AF-A0A4Q6GFK8-F1
#
_entry.id   AF-A0A4Q6GFK8-F1
#
_cell.length_a   1.000
_cell.length_b   1.000
_cell.length_c   1.000
_cell.angle_alpha   90.00
_cell.angle_beta   90.00
_cell.angle_gamma   90.00
#
_symmetry.space_group_name_H-M   'P 1'
#
loop_
_entity.id
_entity.type
_entity.pdbx_description
1 polymer ?
#
loop_
_entity_poly.entity_id
_entity_poly.type
_entity_poly.pdbx_seq_one_letter_code
_entity_poly.pdbx_strand_id
1 'polypeptide(L)'
;PNLPEAELLLGTRIGSVADMHEAARGLRGLGADAVLLKGGHLLDTALVTDVFHGPEGVREILHPRLQLEAHGTGCTLASAIAANLCLGHALLESCLAASDYVHAALSGGYRPGRSEVLVLDHFGAAPTPT
;
A
#
# COMPACT_ATOMS: atom_id res chain seq x y z
N PRO A 1 -1.38 2.53 -7.13
CA PRO A 1 -2.86 2.49 -7.22
C PRO A 1 -3.41 1.33 -6.37
N ASN A 2 -4.69 1.37 -5.98
CA ASN A 2 -5.43 0.18 -5.51
C ASN A 2 -6.01 -0.62 -6.70
N LEU A 3 -6.64 -1.76 -6.45
CA LEU A 3 -7.19 -2.59 -7.53
C LEU A 3 -8.23 -1.84 -8.39
N PRO A 4 -9.30 -1.21 -7.85
CA PRO A 4 -10.23 -0.43 -8.69
C PRO A 4 -9.57 0.65 -9.54
N GLU A 5 -8.59 1.38 -8.97
CA GLU A 5 -7.83 2.39 -9.71
C GLU A 5 -6.99 1.78 -10.83
N ALA A 6 -6.37 0.63 -10.59
CA ALA A 6 -5.57 -0.08 -11.60
C ALA A 6 -6.43 -0.66 -12.71
N GLU A 7 -7.59 -1.26 -12.38
CA GLU A 7 -8.57 -1.73 -13.36
C GLU A 7 -9.05 -0.58 -14.26
N LEU A 8 -9.29 0.59 -13.68
CA LEU A 8 -9.68 1.78 -14.43
C LEU A 8 -8.59 2.27 -15.39
N LEU A 9 -7.33 2.28 -14.93
CA LEU A 9 -6.19 2.74 -15.74
C LEU A 9 -5.84 1.78 -16.89
N LEU A 10 -6.03 0.47 -16.68
CA LEU A 10 -5.65 -0.57 -17.64
C LEU A 10 -6.82 -1.05 -18.51
N GLY A 11 -8.06 -0.83 -18.08
CA GLY A 11 -9.24 -1.36 -18.74
C GLY A 11 -9.40 -2.88 -18.61
N THR A 12 -8.73 -3.52 -17.65
CA THR A 12 -8.76 -4.96 -17.41
C THR A 12 -9.16 -5.27 -15.97
N ARG A 13 -9.75 -6.46 -15.74
CA ARG A 13 -10.07 -6.95 -14.39
C ARG A 13 -8.84 -7.57 -13.73
N ILE A 14 -8.73 -7.41 -12.42
CA ILE A 14 -7.62 -7.95 -11.61
C ILE A 14 -8.23 -8.79 -10.48
N GLY A 15 -8.26 -10.11 -10.67
CA GLY A 15 -8.90 -11.03 -9.73
C GLY A 15 -7.94 -11.86 -8.89
N SER A 16 -6.64 -11.79 -9.16
CA SER A 16 -5.63 -12.62 -8.51
C SER A 16 -4.29 -11.90 -8.37
N VAL A 17 -3.41 -12.45 -7.52
CA VAL A 17 -2.03 -11.95 -7.40
C VAL A 17 -1.28 -12.07 -8.73
N ALA A 18 -1.52 -13.15 -9.50
CA ALA A 18 -0.94 -13.29 -10.84
C ALA A 18 -1.36 -12.13 -11.77
N ASP A 19 -2.64 -11.75 -11.75
CA ASP A 19 -3.12 -10.60 -12.51
C ASP A 19 -2.49 -9.28 -12.01
N MET A 20 -2.21 -9.16 -10.71
CA MET A 20 -1.52 -7.99 -10.16
C MET A 20 -0.08 -7.86 -10.68
N HIS A 21 0.64 -8.97 -10.91
CA HIS A 21 1.95 -8.93 -11.56
C HIS A 21 1.86 -8.37 -12.98
N GLU A 22 0.89 -8.83 -13.77
CA GLU A 22 0.65 -8.30 -15.12
C GLU A 22 0.22 -6.83 -15.08
N ALA A 23 -0.67 -6.47 -14.16
CA ALA A 23 -1.15 -5.12 -13.99
C ALA A 23 -0.02 -4.16 -13.59
N ALA A 24 0.87 -4.57 -12.68
CA ALA A 24 2.02 -3.76 -12.29
C ALA A 24 2.95 -3.49 -13.48
N ARG A 25 3.17 -4.50 -14.35
CA ARG A 25 3.91 -4.31 -15.62
C ARG A 25 3.19 -3.36 -16.57
N GLY A 26 1.89 -3.54 -16.77
CA GLY A 26 1.07 -2.69 -17.63
C GLY A 26 1.09 -1.22 -17.17
N LEU A 27 0.90 -0.99 -15.86
CA LEU A 27 0.93 0.35 -15.25
C LEU A 27 2.29 1.02 -15.44
N ARG A 28 3.39 0.28 -15.30
CA ARG A 28 4.74 0.80 -15.53
C ARG A 28 4.94 1.15 -17.01
N GLY A 29 4.39 0.35 -17.91
CA GLY A 29 4.35 0.60 -19.35
C GLY A 29 3.62 1.87 -19.78
N LEU A 30 2.80 2.46 -18.90
CA LEU A 30 2.18 3.78 -19.13
C LEU A 30 3.16 4.96 -18.90
N GLY A 31 4.38 4.68 -18.40
CA GLY A 31 5.47 5.67 -18.30
C GLY A 31 5.96 5.96 -16.88
N ALA A 32 5.46 5.28 -15.85
CA ALA A 32 5.97 5.43 -14.48
C ALA A 32 7.30 4.67 -14.30
N ASP A 33 8.26 5.24 -13.57
CA ASP A 33 9.54 4.57 -13.29
C ASP A 33 9.36 3.34 -12.38
N ALA A 34 8.37 3.40 -11.49
CA ALA A 34 7.98 2.33 -10.60
C ALA A 34 6.48 2.40 -10.26
N VAL A 35 5.93 1.27 -9.82
CA VAL A 35 4.53 1.11 -9.43
C VAL A 35 4.46 0.34 -8.13
N LEU A 36 3.66 0.82 -7.18
CA LEU A 36 3.18 0.03 -6.04
C LEU A 36 1.66 -0.17 -6.19
N LEU A 37 1.27 -1.41 -6.50
CA LEU A 37 -0.11 -1.83 -6.70
C LEU A 37 -0.62 -2.51 -5.42
N LYS A 38 -1.61 -1.89 -4.77
CA LYS A 38 -2.16 -2.37 -3.50
C LYS A 38 -3.21 -3.46 -3.72
N GLY A 39 -3.07 -4.61 -3.06
CA GLY A 39 -3.96 -5.76 -3.17
C GLY A 39 -4.98 -5.90 -2.04
N GLY A 40 -5.14 -4.89 -1.18
CA GLY A 40 -6.08 -4.92 -0.05
C GLY A 40 -7.53 -5.28 -0.38
N HIS A 41 -7.94 -5.25 -1.66
CA HIS A 41 -9.27 -5.64 -2.14
C HIS A 41 -9.41 -7.11 -2.57
N LEU A 42 -8.34 -7.92 -2.55
CA LEU A 42 -8.43 -9.39 -2.71
C LEU A 42 -8.89 -10.02 -1.39
N LEU A 43 -10.15 -10.46 -1.31
CA LEU A 43 -10.83 -10.82 -0.05
C LEU A 43 -10.49 -12.22 0.49
N ASP A 44 -9.92 -13.12 -0.33
CA ASP A 44 -9.87 -14.56 -0.01
C ASP A 44 -8.57 -15.03 0.66
N THR A 45 -7.80 -14.15 1.32
CA THR A 45 -6.54 -14.56 1.95
C THR A 45 -6.32 -13.92 3.32
N ALA A 46 -5.61 -14.65 4.20
CA ALA A 46 -5.18 -14.16 5.51
C ALA A 46 -4.12 -13.04 5.43
N LEU A 47 -3.58 -12.81 4.23
CA LEU A 47 -2.58 -11.80 3.95
C LEU A 47 -3.15 -10.72 3.01
N VAL A 48 -2.48 -9.60 2.94
CA VAL A 48 -2.62 -8.62 1.88
C VAL A 48 -1.33 -8.66 1.08
N THR A 49 -1.44 -8.86 -0.22
CA THR A 49 -0.29 -8.84 -1.14
C THR A 49 -0.33 -7.56 -1.92
N ASP A 50 0.66 -6.69 -1.72
CA ASP A 50 0.93 -5.56 -2.60
C ASP A 50 2.05 -5.94 -3.57
N VAL A 51 1.98 -5.44 -4.81
CA VAL A 51 2.99 -5.71 -5.85
C VAL A 51 3.74 -4.43 -6.16
N PHE A 52 5.03 -4.42 -5.84
CA PHE A 52 5.97 -3.40 -6.27
C PHE A 52 6.62 -3.83 -7.59
N HIS A 53 6.64 -2.94 -8.57
CA HIS A 53 7.45 -3.09 -9.77
C HIS A 53 8.31 -1.84 -9.96
N GLY A 54 9.61 -1.98 -9.78
CA GLY A 54 10.60 -0.93 -9.99
C GLY A 54 11.63 -1.28 -11.07
N PRO A 55 12.69 -0.46 -11.19
CA PRO A 55 13.80 -0.70 -12.12
C PRO A 55 14.52 -2.04 -11.90
N GLU A 56 14.60 -2.49 -10.66
CA GLU A 56 15.29 -3.72 -10.26
C GLU A 56 14.40 -4.98 -10.39
N GLY A 57 13.16 -4.82 -10.85
CA GLY A 57 12.22 -5.91 -11.07
C GLY A 57 10.96 -5.81 -10.20
N VAL A 58 10.34 -6.97 -9.98
CA VAL A 58 9.05 -7.09 -9.30
C VAL A 58 9.24 -7.74 -7.93
N ARG A 59 8.52 -7.24 -6.92
CA ARG A 59 8.55 -7.73 -5.54
C ARG A 59 7.13 -7.74 -4.97
N GLU A 60 6.80 -8.79 -4.26
CA GLU A 60 5.59 -8.84 -3.42
C GLU A 60 5.92 -8.30 -2.02
N ILE A 61 4.99 -7.52 -1.48
CA ILE A 61 5.02 -7.02 -0.10
C ILE A 61 3.80 -7.61 0.61
N LEU A 62 4.03 -8.33 1.71
CA LEU A 62 3.00 -9.11 2.39
C LEU A 62 2.74 -8.56 3.79
N HIS A 63 1.47 -8.34 4.12
CA HIS A 63 1.05 -7.94 5.46
C HIS A 63 -0.10 -8.81 5.96
N PRO A 64 -0.23 -9.04 7.28
CA PRO A 64 -1.44 -9.65 7.85
C PRO A 64 -2.70 -8.86 7.44
N ARG A 65 -3.75 -9.56 7.04
CA ARG A 65 -5.05 -8.92 6.78
C ARG A 65 -5.69 -8.51 8.10
N LEU A 66 -5.97 -7.21 8.21
CA LEU A 66 -6.78 -6.67 9.29
C LEU A 66 -8.24 -6.57 8.81
N GLN A 67 -9.18 -7.13 9.58
CA GLN A 67 -10.62 -7.10 9.29
C GLN A 67 -11.22 -5.76 9.72
N LEU A 68 -10.80 -4.69 9.03
CA LEU A 68 -11.20 -3.32 9.33
C LEU A 68 -11.37 -2.50 8.06
N GLU A 69 -12.33 -1.58 8.08
CA GLU A 69 -12.48 -0.54 7.08
C GLU A 69 -11.97 0.77 7.66
N ALA A 70 -10.88 1.29 7.08
CA ALA A 70 -10.25 2.53 7.51
C ALA A 70 -10.16 3.51 6.35
N HIS A 71 -10.33 4.80 6.66
CA HIS A 71 -10.12 5.86 5.70
C HIS A 71 -8.70 6.42 5.78
N GLY A 72 -8.14 6.86 4.65
CA GLY A 72 -6.84 7.50 4.61
C GLY A 72 -5.64 6.58 4.35
N THR A 73 -5.82 5.26 4.31
CA THR A 73 -4.71 4.29 4.08
C THR A 73 -3.87 4.61 2.84
N GLY A 74 -4.51 5.00 1.73
CA GLY A 74 -3.82 5.38 0.51
C GLY A 74 -3.02 6.68 0.64
N CYS A 75 -3.61 7.71 1.25
CA CYS A 75 -2.93 8.98 1.48
C CYS A 75 -1.74 8.81 2.42
N THR A 76 -1.94 8.08 3.51
CA THR A 76 -0.89 7.78 4.49
C THR A 76 0.26 7.01 3.85
N LEU A 77 -0.03 5.98 3.06
CA LEU A 77 1.00 5.22 2.34
C LEU A 77 1.82 6.13 1.43
N ALA A 78 1.15 6.92 0.58
CA ALA A 78 1.83 7.81 -0.36
C ALA A 78 2.70 8.87 0.38
N SER A 79 2.17 9.46 1.46
CA SER A 79 2.93 10.42 2.28
C SER A 79 4.13 9.77 2.97
N ALA A 80 4.00 8.56 3.49
CA ALA A 80 5.09 7.84 4.14
C ALA A 80 6.19 7.42 3.15
N ILE A 81 5.82 7.01 1.92
CA ILE A 81 6.80 6.73 0.86
C ILE A 81 7.58 8.00 0.53
N ALA A 82 6.88 9.12 0.30
CA ALA A 82 7.52 10.39 -0.01
C ALA A 82 8.46 10.87 1.11
N ALA A 83 8.05 10.72 2.37
CA ALA A 83 8.89 11.06 3.52
C ALA A 83 10.18 10.22 3.58
N ASN A 84 10.08 8.90 3.39
CA ASN A 84 11.25 8.01 3.37
C ASN A 84 12.21 8.33 2.22
N LEU A 85 11.69 8.67 1.04
CA LEU A 85 12.51 9.13 -0.08
C LEU A 85 13.25 10.43 0.25
N CYS A 86 12.60 11.38 0.93
CA CYS A 86 13.25 12.62 1.40
C CYS A 86 14.35 12.37 2.45
N LEU A 87 14.24 11.27 3.21
CA LEU A 87 15.29 10.82 4.13
C LEU A 87 16.44 10.09 3.43
N GLY A 88 16.37 9.91 2.11
CA GLY A 88 17.43 9.29 1.30
C GLY A 88 17.34 7.77 1.23
N HIS A 89 16.23 7.17 1.66
CA HIS A 89 16.04 5.73 1.52
C HIS A 89 15.84 5.34 0.05
N ALA A 90 16.25 4.12 -0.32
CA ALA A 90 15.96 3.57 -1.63
C ALA A 90 14.45 3.43 -1.85
N LEU A 91 14.01 3.41 -3.10
CA LEU A 91 12.58 3.41 -3.42
C LEU A 91 11.85 2.17 -2.89
N LEU A 92 12.41 0.97 -3.08
CA LEU A 92 11.83 -0.26 -2.53
C LEU A 92 11.76 -0.22 -1.01
N GLU A 93 12.85 0.20 -0.34
CA GLU A 93 12.89 0.36 1.12
C GLU A 93 11.87 1.38 1.62
N SER A 94 11.66 2.46 0.87
CA SER A 94 10.63 3.46 1.17
C SER A 94 9.22 2.90 1.07
N CYS A 95 8.95 2.04 0.08
CA CYS A 95 7.69 1.31 -0.03
C CYS A 95 7.50 0.30 1.10
N LEU A 96 8.53 -0.47 1.46
CA LEU A 96 8.49 -1.43 2.56
C LEU A 96 8.20 -0.72 3.90
N ALA A 97 9.01 0.28 4.24
CA ALA A 97 8.86 1.05 5.48
C ALA A 97 7.50 1.75 5.57
N ALA A 98 7.00 2.31 4.46
CA ALA A 98 5.69 2.94 4.43
C ALA A 98 4.54 1.94 4.60
N SER A 99 4.67 0.73 4.05
CA SER A 99 3.64 -0.30 4.17
C SER A 99 3.59 -0.85 5.59
N ASP A 100 4.75 -1.04 6.23
CA ASP A 100 4.86 -1.38 7.65
C ASP A 100 4.26 -0.27 8.55
N TYR A 101 4.57 0.99 8.27
CA TYR A 101 4.01 2.13 8.98
C TYR A 101 2.47 2.17 8.90
N VAL A 102 1.91 2.00 7.69
CA VAL A 102 0.45 1.97 7.51
C VAL A 102 -0.18 0.78 8.22
N HIS A 103 0.46 -0.40 8.19
CA HIS A 103 -0.03 -1.58 8.90
C HIS A 103 -0.06 -1.36 10.42
N ALA A 104 0.99 -0.78 11.00
CA ALA A 104 1.04 -0.42 12.41
C ALA A 104 -0.03 0.63 12.77
N ALA A 105 -0.16 1.67 11.94
CA ALA A 105 -1.12 2.76 12.17
C ALA A 105 -2.58 2.29 12.05
N LEU A 106 -2.85 1.29 11.20
CA LEU A 106 -4.15 0.63 11.12
C LEU A 106 -4.43 -0.23 12.36
N SER A 107 -3.42 -0.96 12.83
CA SER A 107 -3.54 -1.81 14.01
C SER A 107 -3.83 -1.01 15.28
N GLY A 108 -3.25 0.19 15.40
CA GLY A 108 -3.52 1.16 16.47
C GLY A 108 -4.71 2.11 16.21
N GLY A 109 -5.40 1.96 15.07
CA GLY A 109 -6.43 2.90 14.64
C GLY A 109 -7.57 3.06 15.65
N TYR A 110 -8.20 4.24 15.64
CA TYR A 110 -9.26 4.58 16.58
C TYR A 110 -10.44 5.29 15.91
N ARG A 111 -11.56 5.41 16.64
CA ARG A 111 -12.77 6.10 16.18
C ARG A 111 -12.87 7.46 16.87
N PRO A 112 -12.73 8.58 16.16
CA PRO A 112 -12.80 9.89 16.78
C PRO A 112 -14.24 10.22 17.19
N GLY A 113 -14.44 10.55 18.47
CA GLY A 113 -15.75 10.94 19.01
C GLY A 113 -16.79 9.82 18.85
N ARG A 114 -17.84 10.10 18.07
CA ARG A 114 -18.94 9.15 17.77
C ARG A 114 -18.91 8.63 16.33
N SER A 115 -17.77 8.78 15.65
CA SER A 115 -17.64 8.40 14.24
C SER A 115 -17.64 6.87 14.04
N GLU A 116 -18.34 6.41 13.00
CA GLU A 116 -18.22 5.04 12.49
C GLU A 116 -17.04 4.87 11.53
N VAL A 117 -16.20 5.89 11.35
CA VAL A 117 -14.97 5.81 10.57
C VAL A 117 -13.80 5.49 11.49
N LEU A 118 -13.04 4.45 11.15
CA LEU A 118 -11.74 4.17 11.75
C LEU A 118 -10.68 5.05 11.08
N VAL A 119 -9.94 5.82 11.88
CA VAL A 119 -8.79 6.61 11.42
C VAL A 119 -7.49 5.99 11.92
N LEU A 120 -6.40 6.21 11.19
CA LEU A 120 -5.09 5.64 11.50
C LEU A 120 -4.47 6.35 12.71
N ASP A 121 -3.82 5.59 13.58
CA ASP A 121 -2.98 6.14 14.65
C ASP A 121 -1.59 6.47 14.10
N HIS A 122 -1.46 7.67 13.53
CA HIS A 122 -0.20 8.15 12.96
C HIS A 122 0.93 8.28 13.97
N PHE A 123 0.61 8.56 15.24
CA PHE A 123 1.59 8.81 16.28
C PHE A 123 2.06 7.52 16.93
N GLY A 124 1.15 6.59 17.22
CA GLY A 124 1.52 5.27 17.75
C GLY A 124 2.33 4.44 16.78
N ALA A 125 2.19 4.67 15.47
CA ALA A 125 2.99 4.04 14.44
C ALA A 125 4.31 4.76 14.13
N ALA A 126 4.56 5.94 14.70
CA ALA A 126 5.77 6.70 14.41
C ALA A 126 7.02 5.91 14.88
N PRO A 127 8.12 5.91 14.10
CA PRO A 127 9.36 5.29 14.56
C PRO A 127 9.83 5.95 15.86
N THR A 128 10.24 5.14 16.83
CA THR A 128 10.85 5.67 18.06
C THR A 128 12.15 6.37 17.67
N PRO A 129 12.37 7.66 18.05
CA PRO A 129 13.64 8.32 17.79
C PRO A 129 14.77 7.54 18.49
N THR A 130 15.79 7.18 17.71
CA THR A 130 17.04 6.57 18.17
C THR A 130 17.96 7.60 18.82
#